data_AF-A0A0J6S1L2-F1
#
_entry.id   AF-A0A0J6S1L2-F1
#
_cell.length_a   1.000
_cell.length_b   1.000
_cell.length_c   1.000
_cell.angle_alpha   90.00
_cell.angle_beta   90.00
_cell.angle_gamma   90.00
#
_symmetry.space_group_name_H-M   'P 1'
#
loop_
_entity.id
_entity.type
_entity.pdbx_description
1 polymer ?
#
loop_
_entity_poly.entity_id
_entity_poly.type
_entity_poly.pdbx_seq_one_letter_code
_entity_poly.pdbx_strand_id
1 'polypeptide(L)' 'MAITRPSAAQVRDLAASLFMTMSPEEAAAYRALMDASFDAYDVIDALPDYIPAVRYPRTSG' A
#
# COMPACT_ATOMS: atom_id res chain seq x y z
N MET A 1 -0.78 -8.38 5.41
CA MET A 1 -0.25 -7.09 5.88
C MET A 1 -1.07 -5.96 5.25
N ALA A 2 -1.97 -5.35 6.03
CA ALA A 2 -2.74 -4.21 5.59
C ALA A 2 -1.82 -3.01 5.28
N ILE A 3 -2.07 -2.34 4.15
CA ILE A 3 -1.33 -1.15 3.75
C ILE A 3 -1.73 0.05 4.62
N THR A 4 -0.74 0.82 5.08
CA THR A 4 -1.02 2.07 5.81
C THR A 4 -1.35 3.17 4.80
N ARG A 5 -2.59 3.65 4.84
CA ARG A 5 -3.03 4.77 4.01
C ARG A 5 -2.40 6.10 4.49
N PRO A 6 -1.74 6.88 3.61
CA PRO A 6 -1.12 8.14 4.01
C PRO A 6 -2.17 9.20 4.35
N SER A 7 -1.81 10.20 5.14
CA SER A 7 -2.61 11.43 5.27
C SER A 7 -2.36 12.37 4.09
N ALA A 8 -3.25 13.33 3.85
CA ALA A 8 -3.04 14.37 2.84
C ALA A 8 -1.76 15.20 3.11
N ALA A 9 -1.39 15.39 4.38
CA ALA A 9 -0.12 16.04 4.73
C ALA A 9 1.09 15.21 4.25
N GLN A 10 1.05 13.90 4.45
CA GLN A 10 2.12 13.00 3.98
C GLN A 10 2.20 12.94 2.45
N VAL A 11 1.07 13.06 1.74
CA VAL A 11 1.07 13.19 0.27
C VAL A 11 1.77 14.48 -0.17
N ARG A 12 1.54 15.59 0.53
CA ARG A 12 2.23 16.85 0.27
C ARG A 12 3.72 16.77 0.58
N ASP A 13 4.10 16.13 1.69
CA ASP A 13 5.51 15.94 2.05
C ASP A 13 6.25 15.07 1.03
N LEU A 14 5.57 14.03 0.50
CA LEU A 14 6.07 13.22 -0.61
C LEU A 14 6.25 14.06 -1.88
N ALA A 15 5.27 14.89 -2.25
CA ALA A 15 5.39 15.78 -3.39
C ALA A 15 6.60 16.72 -3.25
N ALA A 16 6.82 17.28 -2.05
CA ALA A 16 7.97 18.12 -1.76
C ALA A 16 9.31 17.37 -1.89
N SER A 17 9.37 16.09 -1.48
CA SER A 17 10.57 15.24 -1.67
C SER A 17 10.90 14.98 -3.14
N LEU A 18 9.90 15.10 -4.02
CA LEU A 18 10.03 14.97 -5.47
C LEU A 18 10.18 16.33 -6.17
N PHE A 19 10.49 17.38 -5.41
CA PHE A 19 10.65 18.76 -5.89
C PHE A 19 9.38 19.33 -6.56
N MET A 20 8.20 18.84 -6.16
CA MET A 20 6.90 19.36 -6.59
C MET A 20 6.33 20.29 -5.52
N THR A 21 5.65 21.35 -5.96
CA THR A 21 4.84 22.20 -5.09
C THR A 21 3.40 21.76 -5.16
N MET A 22 2.74 21.61 -4.01
CA MET A 22 1.36 21.14 -3.92
C MET A 22 0.62 21.86 -2.80
N SER A 23 -0.56 22.40 -3.09
CA SER A 23 -1.42 23.02 -2.08
C SER A 23 -2.06 21.97 -1.16
N PRO A 24 -2.53 22.35 0.04
CA PRO A 24 -3.29 21.44 0.90
C PRO A 24 -4.55 20.85 0.23
N GLU A 25 -5.26 21.65 -0.58
CA GLU A 25 -6.45 21.25 -1.31
C GLU A 25 -6.12 20.23 -2.40
N GLU A 26 -5.05 20.47 -3.16
CA GLU A 26 -4.54 19.53 -4.17
C GLU A 26 -4.12 18.21 -3.52
N ALA A 27 -3.40 18.27 -2.40
CA ALA A 27 -2.98 17.07 -1.68
C ALA A 27 -4.17 16.23 -1.19
N ALA A 28 -5.26 16.87 -0.75
CA ALA A 28 -6.49 16.17 -0.38
C ALA A 28 -7.17 15.53 -1.60
N ALA A 29 -7.23 16.24 -2.74
CA ALA A 29 -7.79 15.72 -3.98
C ALA A 29 -6.99 14.51 -4.50
N TYR A 30 -5.66 14.61 -4.56
CA TYR A 30 -4.79 13.50 -4.97
C TYR A 30 -4.87 12.32 -4.00
N ARG A 31 -4.94 12.60 -2.69
CA ARG A 31 -5.13 11.54 -1.70
C ARG A 31 -6.43 10.75 -1.95
N ALA A 32 -7.53 11.42 -2.28
CA ALA A 32 -8.79 10.76 -2.60
C ALA A 32 -8.70 9.92 -3.89
N LEU A 33 -7.99 10.40 -4.92
CA LEU A 33 -7.76 9.64 -6.16
C LEU A 33 -6.97 8.34 -5.91
N MET A 34 -6.08 8.33 -4.92
CA MET A 34 -5.31 7.14 -4.55
C MET A 34 -6.14 6.04 -3.88
N ASP A 35 -7.31 6.35 -3.31
CA ASP A 35 -8.10 5.36 -2.53
C ASP A 35 -8.44 4.11 -3.35
N ALA A 36 -8.84 4.27 -4.61
CA ALA A 36 -9.15 3.14 -5.49
C ALA A 36 -7.93 2.21 -5.71
N SER A 37 -6.72 2.77 -5.75
CA SER A 37 -5.49 1.97 -5.85
C SER A 37 -5.20 1.22 -4.56
N PHE A 38 -5.48 1.83 -3.40
CA PHE A 38 -5.34 1.18 -2.10
C PHE A 38 -6.34 0.06 -1.90
N ASP A 39 -7.58 0.24 -2.36
CA ASP A 39 -8.62 -0.81 -2.29
C ASP A 39 -8.19 -2.08 -3.05
N ALA A 40 -7.44 -1.94 -4.16
CA ALA A 40 -6.90 -3.09 -4.88
C ALA A 40 -5.86 -3.88 -4.06
N TYR A 41 -5.06 -3.21 -3.23
CA TYR A 41 -4.14 -3.89 -2.31
C TYR A 41 -4.89 -4.60 -1.19
N ASP A 42 -5.98 -4.02 -0.68
CA ASP A 42 -6.81 -4.65 0.35
C ASP A 42 -7.44 -5.97 -0.16
N VAL A 43 -7.79 -6.04 -1.45
CA VAL A 43 -8.25 -7.29 -2.09
C VAL A 43 -7.16 -8.36 -2.05
N ILE A 44 -5.92 -8.01 -2.41
CA ILE A 44 -4.80 -8.95 -2.38
C ILE A 44 -4.48 -9.38 -0.95
N ASP A 45 -4.53 -8.46 0.01
CA ASP A 45 -4.28 -8.77 1.42
C ASP A 45 -5.31 -9.73 2.02
N ALA A 46 -6.53 -9.71 1.50
CA ALA A 46 -7.60 -10.63 1.90
C ALA A 46 -7.47 -12.03 1.28
N LEU A 47 -6.57 -12.24 0.31
CA LEU A 47 -6.37 -13.56 -0.29
C LEU A 47 -5.64 -14.49 0.68
N PRO A 48 -6.02 -15.78 0.74
CA PRO A 48 -5.30 -16.74 1.55
C PRO A 48 -3.89 -16.97 1.01
N ASP A 49 -2.94 -17.16 1.91
CA ASP A 49 -1.59 -17.58 1.54
C ASP A 49 -1.65 -18.94 0.85
N TYR A 50 -1.18 -18.99 -0.39
CA TYR A 50 -0.98 -20.26 -1.07
C TYR A 50 0.32 -20.90 -0.60
N ILE A 51 0.21 -21.80 0.39
CA ILE A 51 1.34 -22.63 0.81
C ILE A 51 1.28 -23.95 0.02
N PRO A 52 2.21 -24.20 -0.90
CA PRO A 52 2.26 -25.47 -1.61
C PRO A 52 2.53 -26.63 -0.64
N ALA A 53 1.94 -27.79 -0.91
CA ALA A 53 2.14 -28.98 -0.07
C ALA A 53 3.62 -29.37 0.01
N VAL A 54 4.09 -29.68 1.22
CA VAL A 54 5.46 -30.13 1.45
C VAL A 54 5.63 -31.53 0.84
N ARG A 55 6.38 -31.61 -0.26
CA ARG A 55 6.63 -32.89 -0.96
C ARG A 55 7.70 -33.76 -0.30
N TYR A 56 8.67 -33.14 0.37
CA TYR A 56 9.77 -33.81 1.06
C TYR A 56 9.96 -33.17 2.44
N PRO A 57 9.44 -33.78 3.51
CA PRO A 57 9.64 -33.28 4.87
C PRO A 57 11.12 -33.25 5.22
N ARG A 58 11.58 -32.17 5.84
CA ARG A 58 12.91 -32.15 6.47
C ARG A 58 12.83 -33.00 7.74
N THR A 59 13.23 -34.27 7.66
CA THR A 59 13.50 -35.07 8.86
C THR A 59 14.76 -34.54 9.54
N SER A 60 14.77 -34.52 10.88
CA SER A 60 15.99 -34.28 11.65
C SER A 60 17.05 -35.31 11.26
N GLY A 61 18.23 -34.83 10.86
CA GLY A 61 19.40 -35.67 10.61
C GLY A 61 19.95 -36.31 11.88
#